data_AF-A0A933XBS2-F1
#
_entry.id   AF-A0A933XBS2-F1
#
_cell.length_a   1.000
_cell.length_b   1.000
_cell.length_c   1.000
_cell.angle_alpha   90.00
_cell.angle_beta   90.00
_cell.angle_gamma   90.00
#
_symmetry.space_group_name_H-M   'P 1'
#
loop_
_entity.id
_entity.type
_entity.pdbx_description
1 polymer ?
#
loop_
_entity_poly.entity_id
_entity_poly.type
_entity_poly.pdbx_seq_one_letter_code
_entity_poly.pdbx_strand_id
1 'polypeptide(L)'
;MPRTKNLEATKETKAPKEPKAPKEAVIESKIERPKTKIELMKEALAKQPKRSIMIPLEPNEKKGLAFETVQLNGYTYQLMKGVYVEVPEQIAQIIMDSQKQTMEALEAAQRQVPNADRLELDNSN
;
A
#
# COMPACT_ATOMS: atom_id res chain seq x y z
N MET A 1 53.17 -16.39 49.48
CA MET A 1 54.06 -15.44 48.77
C MET A 1 54.95 -16.25 47.85
N PRO A 2 55.40 -15.80 46.65
CA PRO A 2 55.31 -14.49 45.96
C PRO A 2 54.29 -14.52 44.79
N ARG A 3 53.67 -13.45 44.24
CA ARG A 3 54.02 -12.08 43.79
C ARG A 3 54.79 -12.00 42.45
N THR A 4 54.03 -11.81 41.37
CA THR A 4 54.30 -11.01 40.14
C THR A 4 52.96 -10.97 39.38
N LYS A 5 52.16 -9.90 39.28
CA LYS A 5 52.35 -8.49 38.85
C LYS A 5 53.05 -8.38 37.49
N ASN A 6 52.26 -8.48 36.41
CA ASN A 6 52.60 -7.83 35.16
C ASN A 6 52.07 -6.39 35.21
N LEU A 7 53.05 -5.51 35.22
CA LEU A 7 52.98 -4.07 35.18
C LEU A 7 53.64 -3.72 33.85
N GLU A 8 52.89 -3.23 32.87
CA GLU A 8 53.48 -2.43 31.80
C GLU A 8 52.81 -1.07 31.82
N ALA A 9 53.62 -0.12 32.27
CA ALA A 9 53.36 1.29 32.27
C ALA A 9 54.20 1.92 31.16
N THR A 10 53.57 2.77 30.36
CA THR A 10 54.11 3.97 29.70
C THR A 10 52.85 4.68 29.15
N LYS A 11 52.29 5.79 29.67
CA LYS A 11 52.85 7.09 30.10
C LYS A 11 53.95 7.53 29.13
N GLU A 12 53.90 8.66 28.43
CA GLU A 12 53.18 9.94 28.53
C GLU A 12 53.32 10.63 27.16
N THR A 13 52.27 11.26 26.64
CA THR A 13 52.12 12.73 26.57
C THR A 13 53.21 13.47 25.79
N LYS A 14 52.83 14.08 24.66
CA LYS A 14 52.93 15.55 24.44
C LYS A 14 52.36 16.00 23.08
N ALA A 15 51.26 16.75 23.18
CA ALA A 15 50.85 17.83 22.26
C ALA A 15 51.96 18.94 22.21
N PRO A 16 51.89 20.04 21.43
CA PRO A 16 50.72 20.64 20.73
C PRO A 16 51.04 21.31 19.36
N LYS A 17 50.00 21.77 18.64
CA LYS A 17 50.00 22.95 17.72
C LYS A 17 48.58 23.23 17.19
N GLU A 18 47.87 24.09 17.92
CA GLU A 18 47.09 25.30 17.53
C GLU A 18 46.51 25.50 16.09
N PRO A 19 45.53 26.40 15.91
CA PRO A 19 44.09 26.14 15.92
C PRO A 19 43.50 26.28 14.51
N LYS A 20 42.67 25.32 14.07
CA LYS A 20 41.93 25.46 12.80
C LYS A 20 40.52 25.98 13.10
N ALA A 21 40.28 27.16 12.54
CA ALA A 21 39.05 27.96 12.44
C ALA A 21 37.72 27.20 12.66
N PRO A 22 36.72 27.83 13.30
CA PRO A 22 35.37 27.28 13.36
C PRO A 22 34.88 27.07 11.92
N LYS A 23 34.73 25.80 11.53
CA LYS A 23 34.11 25.45 10.26
C LYS A 23 32.70 26.00 10.31
N GLU A 24 32.46 26.98 9.44
CA GLU A 24 31.16 27.51 9.12
C GLU A 24 30.17 26.35 9.05
N ALA A 25 29.13 26.42 9.88
CA ALA A 25 27.96 25.60 9.73
C ALA A 25 27.42 25.89 8.33
N VAL A 26 27.76 25.00 7.39
CA VAL A 26 27.06 24.87 6.13
C VAL A 26 25.64 24.53 6.52
N ILE A 27 24.81 25.55 6.62
CA ILE A 27 23.36 25.42 6.59
C ILE A 27 23.10 24.91 5.18
N GLU A 28 23.19 23.59 5.01
CA GLU A 28 22.57 22.87 3.90
C GLU A 28 21.08 23.11 4.07
N SER A 29 20.62 24.26 3.58
CA SER A 29 19.25 24.45 3.18
C SER A 29 18.99 23.41 2.09
N LYS A 30 18.59 22.22 2.52
CA LYS A 30 17.79 21.31 1.69
C LYS A 30 16.60 22.14 1.25
N ILE A 31 16.72 22.72 0.06
CA ILE A 31 15.58 23.24 -0.68
C ILE A 31 14.79 21.96 -1.01
N GLU A 32 13.93 21.56 -0.08
CA GLU A 32 13.01 20.46 -0.27
C GLU A 32 12.14 20.87 -1.45
N ARG A 33 12.32 20.16 -2.58
CA ARG A 33 11.46 20.36 -3.75
C ARG A 33 10.02 20.18 -3.28
N PRO A 34 9.08 21.04 -3.73
CA PRO A 34 7.68 20.84 -3.39
C PRO A 34 7.27 19.44 -3.86
N LYS A 35 6.86 18.60 -2.90
CA LYS A 35 6.43 17.24 -3.19
C LYS A 35 5.26 17.27 -4.16
N THR A 36 5.29 16.38 -5.14
CA THR A 36 4.18 16.24 -6.08
C THR A 36 2.95 15.68 -5.37
N LYS A 37 1.75 15.95 -5.92
CA LYS A 37 0.49 15.42 -5.37
C LYS A 37 0.50 13.90 -5.21
N ILE A 38 1.17 13.20 -6.14
CA ILE A 38 1.30 11.74 -6.14
C ILE A 38 2.14 11.27 -4.95
N GLU A 39 3.26 11.94 -4.64
CA GLU A 39 4.12 11.59 -3.50
C GLU A 39 3.41 11.79 -2.18
N LEU A 40 2.72 12.93 -2.02
CA LEU A 40 1.91 13.22 -0.84
C LEU A 40 0.81 12.16 -0.66
N MET A 41 0.17 11.74 -1.75
CA MET A 41 -0.87 10.71 -1.70
C MET A 41 -0.30 9.34 -1.30
N LYS A 42 0.84 8.95 -1.87
CA LYS A 42 1.52 7.70 -1.53
C LYS A 42 1.91 7.67 -0.05
N GLU A 43 2.47 8.76 0.47
CA GLU A 43 2.82 8.89 1.89
C GLU A 43 1.58 8.84 2.80
N ALA A 44 0.47 9.45 2.38
CA ALA A 44 -0.80 9.39 3.11
C ALA A 44 -1.36 7.96 3.16
N LEU A 45 -1.39 7.26 2.03
CA LEU A 45 -1.86 5.88 1.93
C LEU A 45 -0.99 4.91 2.75
N ALA A 46 0.32 5.15 2.83
CA ALA A 46 1.23 4.32 3.61
C ALA A 46 1.01 4.44 5.14
N LYS A 47 0.46 5.56 5.61
CA LYS A 47 0.17 5.78 7.04
C LYS A 47 -1.18 5.22 7.48
N GLN A 48 -2.06 4.89 6.54
CA GLN A 48 -3.38 4.37 6.84
C GLN A 48 -3.32 2.94 7.39
N PRO A 49 -4.31 2.53 8.21
CA PRO A 49 -4.45 1.13 8.58
C PRO A 49 -4.69 0.29 7.32
N LYS A 50 -4.01 -0.85 7.24
CA LYS A 50 -4.22 -1.81 6.17
C LYS A 50 -5.42 -2.70 6.49
N ARG A 51 -6.20 -3.03 5.47
CA ARG A 51 -7.30 -3.99 5.56
C ARG A 51 -7.10 -5.08 4.51
N SER A 52 -7.40 -6.31 4.90
CA SER A 52 -7.43 -7.45 3.99
C SER A 52 -8.73 -7.45 3.21
N ILE A 53 -8.64 -7.41 1.88
CA ILE A 53 -9.80 -7.51 0.99
C ILE A 53 -9.59 -8.63 -0.03
N MET A 54 -10.69 -9.25 -0.47
CA MET A 54 -10.68 -10.19 -1.59
C MET A 54 -11.52 -9.63 -2.72
N ILE A 55 -10.93 -9.52 -3.90
CA ILE A 55 -11.64 -9.15 -5.12
C ILE A 55 -12.04 -10.45 -5.83
N PRO A 56 -13.32 -10.68 -6.13
CA PRO A 56 -13.76 -11.87 -6.85
C PRO A 56 -13.17 -11.91 -8.26
N LEU A 57 -13.10 -13.11 -8.83
CA LEU A 57 -12.67 -13.33 -10.20
C LEU A 57 -13.88 -13.29 -11.14
N GLU A 58 -13.69 -12.73 -12.33
CA GLU A 58 -14.67 -12.87 -13.40
C GLU A 58 -14.67 -14.31 -13.96
N PRO A 59 -15.76 -14.77 -14.62
CA PRO A 59 -15.95 -16.17 -15.04
C PRO A 59 -14.85 -16.76 -15.94
N ASN A 60 -13.96 -15.93 -16.51
CA ASN A 60 -12.85 -16.35 -17.38
C ASN A 60 -11.47 -15.86 -16.90
N GLU A 61 -11.35 -15.39 -15.66
CA GLU A 61 -10.09 -14.90 -15.10
C GLU A 61 -9.36 -15.99 -14.28
N LYS A 62 -8.03 -16.08 -14.46
CA LYS A 62 -7.20 -16.97 -13.64
C LYS A 62 -6.85 -16.29 -12.31
N LYS A 63 -7.03 -17.03 -11.21
CA LYS A 63 -6.63 -16.61 -9.87
C LYS A 63 -5.17 -16.17 -9.85
N GLY A 64 -4.91 -14.97 -9.32
CA GLY A 64 -3.54 -14.45 -9.17
C GLY A 64 -2.86 -13.92 -10.44
N LEU A 65 -3.52 -13.95 -11.60
CA LEU A 65 -3.02 -13.29 -12.82
C LEU A 65 -3.86 -12.09 -13.25
N ALA A 66 -5.13 -12.03 -12.84
CA ALA A 66 -5.98 -10.88 -13.10
C ALA A 66 -5.72 -9.77 -12.08
N PHE A 67 -5.73 -8.53 -12.55
CA PHE A 67 -5.50 -7.34 -11.72
C PHE A 67 -6.67 -6.38 -11.83
N GLU A 68 -7.04 -5.79 -10.69
CA GLU A 68 -7.94 -4.65 -10.60
C GLU A 68 -7.12 -3.37 -10.39
N THR A 69 -7.43 -2.31 -11.13
CA THR A 69 -6.66 -1.06 -11.08
C THR A 69 -7.51 0.05 -10.46
N VAL A 70 -7.06 0.58 -9.32
CA VAL A 70 -7.69 1.73 -8.66
C VAL A 70 -6.80 2.95 -8.85
N GLN A 71 -7.36 4.04 -9.37
CA GLN A 71 -6.66 5.31 -9.50
C GLN A 71 -7.22 6.32 -8.51
N LEU A 72 -6.34 6.91 -7.70
CA LEU A 72 -6.70 7.91 -6.70
C LEU A 72 -5.69 9.06 -6.72
N ASN A 73 -6.16 10.27 -7.06
CA ASN A 73 -5.34 11.49 -7.13
C ASN A 73 -4.06 11.34 -7.99
N GLY A 74 -4.16 10.62 -9.12
CA GLY A 74 -3.03 10.36 -10.03
C GLY A 74 -2.07 9.27 -9.56
N TYR A 75 -2.34 8.62 -8.42
CA TYR A 75 -1.64 7.43 -7.98
C TYR A 75 -2.43 6.17 -8.36
N THR A 76 -1.78 5.25 -9.06
CA THR A 76 -2.37 4.00 -9.53
C THR A 76 -1.97 2.86 -8.61
N TYR A 77 -2.95 2.11 -8.13
CA TYR A 77 -2.78 0.93 -7.29
C TYR A 77 -3.32 -0.31 -8.02
N GLN A 78 -2.46 -1.31 -8.21
CA GLN A 78 -2.82 -2.56 -8.88
C GLN A 78 -3.00 -3.68 -7.85
N LEU A 79 -4.10 -4.39 -7.94
CA LEU A 79 -4.54 -5.38 -6.96
C LEU A 79 -4.78 -6.72 -7.63
N MET A 80 -4.20 -7.79 -7.09
CA MET A 80 -4.42 -9.12 -7.61
C MET A 80 -5.83 -9.60 -7.27
N LYS A 81 -6.58 -10.07 -8.27
CA LYS A 81 -7.89 -10.68 -8.07
C LYS A 81 -7.78 -12.12 -7.59
N GLY A 82 -8.77 -12.55 -6.82
CA GLY A 82 -8.89 -13.90 -6.28
C GLY A 82 -7.96 -14.22 -5.11
N VAL A 83 -7.21 -13.25 -4.58
CA VAL A 83 -6.33 -13.44 -3.42
C VAL A 83 -6.70 -12.39 -2.36
N TYR A 84 -6.55 -12.73 -1.08
CA TYR A 84 -6.63 -11.75 -0.01
C TYR A 84 -5.37 -10.88 -0.03
N VAL A 85 -5.56 -9.58 -0.26
CA VAL A 85 -4.46 -8.60 -0.32
C VAL A 85 -4.68 -7.56 0.77
N GLU A 86 -3.60 -7.20 1.46
CA GLU A 86 -3.60 -6.11 2.42
C GLU A 86 -3.41 -4.76 1.70
N VAL A 87 -4.43 -3.90 1.80
CA VAL A 87 -4.48 -2.61 1.09
C VAL A 87 -4.80 -1.49 2.09
N PRO A 88 -4.41 -0.23 1.80
CA PRO A 88 -4.84 0.90 2.61
C PRO A 88 -6.37 1.00 2.72
N GLU A 89 -6.88 1.37 3.89
CA GLU A 89 -8.32 1.48 4.16
C GLU A 89 -9.09 2.26 3.10
N GLN A 90 -8.53 3.37 2.62
CA GLN A 90 -9.21 4.20 1.61
C GLN A 90 -9.39 3.46 0.27
N ILE A 91 -8.42 2.63 -0.11
CA ILE A 91 -8.52 1.78 -1.32
C ILE A 91 -9.53 0.65 -1.08
N ALA A 92 -9.50 0.04 0.10
CA ALA A 92 -10.47 -1.00 0.48
C ALA A 92 -11.90 -0.49 0.39
N GLN A 93 -12.16 0.71 0.91
CA GLN A 93 -13.49 1.32 0.91
C GLN A 93 -14.01 1.56 -0.51
N ILE A 94 -13.18 2.13 -1.40
CA ILE A 94 -13.54 2.36 -2.80
C ILE A 94 -13.98 1.06 -3.48
N ILE A 95 -13.24 -0.03 -3.24
CA ILE A 95 -13.53 -1.33 -3.85
C ILE A 95 -14.80 -1.94 -3.28
N MET A 96 -14.98 -1.88 -1.96
CA MET A 96 -16.20 -2.38 -1.31
C MET A 96 -17.44 -1.63 -1.81
N ASP A 97 -17.35 -0.30 -1.92
CA ASP A 97 -18.44 0.54 -2.41
C ASP A 97 -18.77 0.21 -3.87
N SER A 98 -17.74 0.05 -4.72
CA SER A 98 -17.91 -0.36 -6.11
C SER A 98 -18.58 -1.74 -6.23
N GLN A 99 -18.12 -2.74 -5.47
CA GLN A 99 -18.71 -4.07 -5.49
C GLN A 99 -20.16 -4.06 -5.00
N LYS A 100 -20.46 -3.27 -3.97
CA LYS A 100 -21.83 -3.10 -3.46
C LYS A 100 -22.75 -2.53 -4.54
N GLN A 101 -22.29 -1.51 -5.26
CA GLN A 101 -23.05 -0.92 -6.38
C GLN A 101 -23.29 -1.94 -7.50
N THR A 102 -22.28 -2.73 -7.86
CA THR A 102 -22.43 -3.79 -8.87
C THR A 102 -23.43 -4.85 -8.43
N MET A 103 -23.37 -5.27 -7.17
CA MET A 103 -24.30 -6.27 -6.61
C MET A 103 -25.73 -5.75 -6.59
N GLU A 104 -25.95 -4.51 -6.15
CA GLU A 104 -27.28 -3.89 -6.12
C GLU A 104 -27.86 -3.74 -7.54
N ALA A 105 -27.04 -3.35 -8.51
CA ALA A 105 -27.44 -3.28 -9.92
C ALA A 105 -27.83 -4.67 -10.47
N LEU A 106 -27.08 -5.71 -10.10
CA LEU A 106 -27.38 -7.09 -10.50
C LEU A 106 -28.70 -7.58 -9.89
N GLU A 107 -28.92 -7.32 -8.61
CA GLU A 107 -30.18 -7.67 -7.92
C GLU A 107 -31.38 -6.92 -8.53
N ALA A 108 -31.22 -5.64 -8.83
CA ALA A 108 -32.26 -4.84 -9.47
C ALA A 108 -32.60 -5.38 -10.88
N ALA A 109 -31.60 -5.79 -11.65
CA ALA A 109 -31.79 -6.41 -12.97
C ALA A 109 -32.54 -7.75 -12.87
N GLN A 110 -32.18 -8.61 -11.92
CA GLN A 110 -32.85 -9.90 -11.70
C GLN A 110 -34.32 -9.75 -11.26
N ARG A 111 -34.67 -8.69 -10.53
CA ARG A 111 -36.08 -8.42 -10.17
C ARG A 111 -36.92 -7.94 -11.36
N GLN A 112 -36.30 -7.35 -12.38
CA GLN A 112 -37.00 -6.79 -13.53
C GLN A 112 -37.21 -7.79 -14.67
N VAL A 113 -36.60 -8.97 -14.65
CA VAL A 113 -36.92 -10.04 -15.61
C VAL A 113 -38.16 -10.81 -15.12
N PRO A 114 -39.37 -10.55 -15.67
CA PRO A 114 -40.49 -11.46 -15.45
C PRO A 114 -40.16 -12.83 -16.05
N ASN A 115 -40.57 -13.90 -15.37
CA ASN A 115 -40.48 -15.29 -15.83
C ASN A 115 -41.06 -15.46 -17.25
N ALA A 116 -40.26 -15.22 -18.29
CA ALA A 116 -40.64 -15.47 -19.68
C ALA A 116 -40.47 -16.94 -20.09
N ASP A 117 -39.85 -17.76 -19.23
CA ASP A 117 -39.55 -19.18 -19.49
C ASP A 117 -40.69 -20.16 -19.13
N ARG A 118 -41.87 -19.69 -18.69
CA ARG A 118 -42.94 -20.57 -18.16
C ARG A 118 -44.11 -20.85 -19.12
N LEU A 119 -44.02 -20.56 -20.42
CA LEU A 119 -45.21 -20.60 -21.30
C LEU A 119 -45.19 -21.57 -22.50
N GLU A 120 -44.17 -22.39 -22.74
CA GLU A 120 -44.12 -23.22 -23.98
C GLU A 120 -43.99 -24.74 -23.77
N LEU A 121 -44.69 -25.32 -22.78
CA LEU A 121 -44.74 -26.79 -22.62
C LEU A 121 -46.16 -27.39 -22.53
N ASP A 122 -47.23 -26.59 -22.67
CA ASP A 122 -48.61 -27.07 -22.44
C ASP A 122 -49.54 -27.04 -23.68
N ASN A 123 -49.00 -26.90 -24.89
CA ASN A 123 -49.79 -26.97 -26.14
C ASN A 123 -49.37 -28.15 -27.02
N SER A 124 -49.40 -29.36 -26.47
CA SER A 124 -49.40 -30.60 -27.25
C SER A 124 -50.53 -31.49 -26.76
N ASN A 125 -51.74 -31.25 -27.27
CA ASN A 125 -52.83 -32.21 -27.27
C ASN A 125 -53.65 -32.05 -28.55
#